data_AF-A0A1Q3JYY9-F1
#
_entry.id   AF-A0A1Q3JYY9-F1
#
_cell.length_a   1.000
_cell.length_b   1.000
_cell.length_c   1.000
_cell.angle_alpha   90.00
_cell.angle_beta   90.00
_cell.angle_gamma   90.00
#
_symmetry.space_group_name_H-M   'P 1'
#
loop_
_entity.id
_entity.type
_entity.pdbx_description
1 polymer ?
#
loop_
_entity_poly.entity_id
_entity_poly.type
_entity_poly.pdbx_seq_one_letter_code
_entity_poly.pdbx_strand_id
1 'polypeptide(L)'
;MVVPKEFDHVVECFYQGSSAEVSTMEEWVALALGYSNKQDQAVAKRFLQELLAQNPTDAELERIWNDAEPGYYFDNIRGVLTLIRDAID
;
A
#
# COMPACT_ATOMS: atom_id res chain seq x y z
N MET A 1 -16.43 -0.59 1.29
CA MET A 1 -15.48 -1.38 2.10
C MET A 1 -14.83 -0.42 3.08
N VAL A 2 -14.61 -0.83 4.33
CA VAL A 2 -13.90 0.02 5.30
C VAL A 2 -12.40 -0.24 5.12
N VAL A 3 -11.62 0.82 4.90
CA VAL A 3 -10.16 0.74 4.84
C VAL A 3 -9.63 0.65 6.28
N PRO A 4 -8.82 -0.37 6.62
CA PRO A 4 -8.26 -0.49 7.96
C PRO A 4 -7.12 0.53 8.16
N LYS A 5 -6.98 1.04 9.38
CA LYS A 5 -5.94 2.03 9.73
C LYS A 5 -4.53 1.49 9.54
N GLU A 6 -4.38 0.18 9.68
CA GLU A 6 -3.13 -0.54 9.46
C GLU A 6 -2.68 -0.45 7.99
N PHE A 7 -3.63 -0.36 7.04
CA PHE A 7 -3.31 -0.08 5.65
C PHE A 7 -2.90 1.39 5.48
N ASP A 8 -3.62 2.32 6.10
CA ASP A 8 -3.29 3.76 6.03
C ASP A 8 -1.85 4.03 6.47
N HIS A 9 -1.39 3.42 7.56
CA HIS A 9 0.01 3.56 8.02
C HIS A 9 1.05 3.11 6.97
N VAL A 10 0.75 2.07 6.20
CA VAL A 10 1.62 1.62 5.11
C VAL A 10 1.60 2.63 3.97
N VAL A 11 0.42 3.18 3.65
CA VAL A 11 0.23 4.16 2.57
C VAL A 11 0.87 5.51 2.88
N GLU A 12 0.81 5.98 4.13
CA GLU A 12 1.43 7.23 4.59
C GLU A 12 2.95 7.26 4.38
N CYS A 13 3.60 6.09 4.30
CA CYS A 13 5.03 5.97 3.99
C CYS A 13 5.38 6.29 2.52
N PHE A 14 4.37 6.48 1.66
CA PHE A 14 4.54 6.80 0.24
C PHE A 14 4.26 8.27 -0.03
N TYR A 15 5.15 9.17 0.42
CA TYR A 15 5.07 10.60 0.13
C TYR A 15 6.25 11.05 -0.76
N GLN A 16 6.09 12.15 -1.50
CA GLN A 16 7.13 12.66 -2.45
C GLN A 16 8.54 12.81 -1.87
N GLY A 17 8.69 12.96 -0.55
CA GLY A 17 10.00 13.05 0.11
C GLY A 17 10.68 11.71 0.40
N SER A 18 9.92 10.62 0.57
CA SER A 18 10.47 9.31 0.93
C SER A 18 11.13 8.59 -0.25
N SER A 19 10.79 8.95 -1.49
CA SER A 19 11.41 8.36 -2.68
C SER A 19 12.88 8.76 -2.88
N ALA A 20 13.39 9.75 -2.13
CA ALA A 20 14.80 10.15 -2.20
C ALA A 20 15.75 9.14 -1.55
N GLU A 21 15.23 8.27 -0.69
CA GLU A 21 16.02 7.31 0.11
C GLU A 21 16.01 5.88 -0.46
N VAL A 22 15.24 5.63 -1.52
CA VAL A 22 15.01 4.29 -2.10
C VAL A 22 15.15 4.31 -3.61
N SER A 23 15.80 3.29 -4.18
CA SER A 23 16.10 3.23 -5.62
C SER A 23 15.07 2.42 -6.41
N THR A 24 14.28 1.59 -5.73
CA THR A 24 13.26 0.73 -6.35
C THR A 24 11.93 0.73 -5.58
N MET A 25 10.87 0.26 -6.22
CA MET A 25 9.56 0.13 -5.59
C MET A 25 9.58 -0.94 -4.50
N GLU A 26 10.30 -2.03 -4.72
CA GLU A 26 10.48 -3.12 -3.75
C GLU A 26 11.18 -2.62 -2.48
N GLU A 27 12.21 -1.77 -2.62
CA GLU A 27 12.87 -1.13 -1.48
C GLU A 27 11.94 -0.19 -0.73
N TRP A 28 11.13 0.59 -1.45
CA TRP A 28 10.14 1.48 -0.84
C TRP A 28 9.06 0.71 -0.06
N VAL A 29 8.54 -0.37 -0.65
CA VAL A 29 7.58 -1.27 0.02
C VAL A 29 8.20 -1.90 1.26
N ALA A 30 9.44 -2.40 1.17
CA ALA A 30 10.14 -2.95 2.32
C ALA A 30 10.34 -1.91 3.44
N LEU A 31 10.67 -0.67 3.08
CA LEU A 31 10.80 0.44 4.02
C LEU A 31 9.46 0.76 4.70
N ALA A 32 8.37 0.89 3.92
CA ALA A 32 7.02 1.14 4.43
C ALA A 32 6.57 0.05 5.41
N LEU A 33 6.78 -1.22 5.05
CA LEU A 33 6.49 -2.36 5.92
C LEU A 33 7.37 -2.37 7.17
N GLY A 34 8.61 -1.91 7.08
CA GLY A 34 9.54 -1.77 8.20
C GLY A 34 9.07 -0.82 9.31
N TYR A 35 8.18 0.13 8.99
CA TYR A 35 7.54 1.01 9.97
C TYR A 35 6.31 0.39 10.65
N SER A 36 5.83 -0.75 10.15
CA SER A 36 4.65 -1.45 10.66
C SER A 36 5.04 -2.70 11.46
N ASN A 37 4.24 -3.06 12.47
CA ASN A 37 4.42 -4.32 13.19
C ASN A 37 3.78 -5.50 12.43
N LYS A 38 4.13 -6.75 12.79
CA LYS A 38 3.62 -7.96 12.11
C LYS A 38 2.11 -8.14 12.16
N GLN A 39 1.46 -7.69 13.24
CA GLN A 39 0.01 -7.79 13.37
C GLN A 39 -0.67 -6.82 12.42
N ASP A 40 -0.19 -5.58 12.35
CA ASP A 40 -0.71 -4.56 11.45
C ASP A 40 -0.52 -4.96 9.99
N GLN A 41 0.67 -5.50 9.66
CA GLN A 41 0.94 -6.06 8.34
C GLN A 41 -0.03 -7.20 7.99
N ALA A 42 -0.34 -8.10 8.92
CA ALA A 42 -1.29 -9.18 8.67
C ALA A 42 -2.72 -8.66 8.37
N VAL A 43 -3.15 -7.59 9.05
CA VAL A 43 -4.43 -6.91 8.78
C VAL A 43 -4.41 -6.27 7.39
N ALA A 44 -3.37 -5.52 7.05
CA ALA A 44 -3.20 -4.90 5.74
C ALA A 44 -3.15 -5.94 4.60
N LYS A 45 -2.45 -7.07 4.80
CA LYS A 45 -2.38 -8.18 3.84
C LYS A 45 -3.75 -8.77 3.57
N ARG A 46 -4.52 -9.05 4.63
CA ARG A 46 -5.88 -9.59 4.48
C ARG A 46 -6.79 -8.63 3.73
N PHE A 47 -6.73 -7.35 4.07
CA PHE A 47 -7.47 -6.31 3.36
C PHE A 47 -7.11 -6.27 1.87
N LEU A 48 -5.81 -6.28 1.53
CA LEU A 48 -5.35 -6.29 0.15
C LEU A 48 -5.76 -7.55 -0.62
N GLN A 49 -5.77 -8.71 0.04
CA GLN A 49 -6.28 -9.96 -0.54
C GLN A 49 -7.77 -9.84 -0.88
N GLU A 50 -8.59 -9.36 0.05
CA GLU A 50 -10.04 -9.19 -0.14
C GLU A 50 -10.34 -8.10 -1.20
N LEU A 51 -9.60 -7.00 -1.21
CA LEU A 51 -9.71 -5.93 -2.20
C LEU A 51 -9.37 -6.43 -3.60
N LEU A 52 -8.20 -7.05 -3.79
CA LEU A 52 -7.75 -7.48 -5.11
C LEU A 52 -8.58 -8.65 -5.65
N ALA A 53 -9.14 -9.50 -4.78
CA ALA A 53 -10.06 -10.57 -5.18
C ALA A 53 -11.39 -10.06 -5.74
N GLN A 54 -11.84 -8.86 -5.34
CA GLN A 54 -13.03 -8.22 -5.91
C GLN A 54 -12.79 -7.68 -7.33
N ASN A 55 -11.54 -7.71 -7.81
CA ASN A 55 -11.11 -7.18 -9.10
C ASN A 55 -11.67 -5.76 -9.39
N PRO A 56 -11.47 -4.79 -8.47
CA PRO A 56 -11.89 -3.41 -8.67
C PRO A 56 -11.20 -2.82 -9.89
N THR A 57 -11.74 -1.74 -10.44
CA THR A 57 -11.09 -0.93 -11.48
C THR A 57 -9.91 -0.14 -10.91
N ASP A 58 -9.00 0.33 -11.77
CA ASP A 58 -7.86 1.14 -11.31
C ASP A 58 -8.32 2.46 -10.68
N ALA A 59 -9.42 3.07 -11.18
CA ALA A 59 -10.01 4.26 -10.57
C ALA A 59 -10.54 4.00 -9.15
N GLU A 60 -11.08 2.82 -8.87
CA GLU A 60 -11.49 2.43 -7.52
C GLU A 60 -10.28 2.19 -6.60
N LEU A 61 -9.21 1.61 -7.13
CA LEU A 61 -7.96 1.43 -6.40
C LEU A 61 -7.30 2.78 -6.08
N GLU A 62 -7.25 3.70 -7.05
CA GLU A 62 -6.76 5.06 -6.86
C GLU A 62 -7.59 5.81 -5.82
N ARG A 63 -8.91 5.62 -5.81
CA ARG A 63 -9.76 6.24 -4.79
C ARG A 63 -9.43 5.70 -3.40
N ILE A 64 -9.32 4.39 -3.24
CA ILE A 64 -8.96 3.75 -1.95
C ILE A 64 -7.57 4.19 -1.50
N TRP A 65 -6.63 4.27 -2.45
CA TRP A 65 -5.29 4.79 -2.22
C TRP A 65 -5.35 6.23 -1.72
N ASN A 66 -5.98 7.13 -2.48
CA ASN A 66 -6.05 8.56 -2.17
C ASN A 66 -6.84 8.88 -0.89
N ASP A 67 -7.84 8.07 -0.52
CA ASP A 67 -8.59 8.21 0.73
C ASP A 67 -7.67 8.01 1.97
N ALA A 68 -6.53 7.33 1.81
CA ALA A 68 -5.50 7.15 2.84
C ALA A 68 -4.40 8.25 2.79
N GLU A 69 -4.62 9.33 2.04
CA GLU A 69 -3.71 10.47 1.87
C GLU A 69 -2.22 10.16 1.55
N PRO A 70 -1.92 9.23 0.62
CA PRO A 70 -0.57 9.00 0.13
C PRO A 70 -0.08 10.28 -0.53
N GLY A 71 1.03 10.81 -0.05
CA GLY A 71 1.68 11.95 -0.67
C GLY A 71 2.30 11.63 -2.05
N TYR A 72 1.90 10.54 -2.73
CA TYR A 72 2.47 10.07 -3.99
C TYR A 72 1.43 9.34 -4.88
N TYR A 73 1.51 9.59 -6.19
CA TYR A 73 0.65 8.99 -7.22
C TYR A 73 1.42 7.94 -8.04
N PHE A 74 0.76 6.83 -8.38
CA PHE A 74 1.36 5.74 -9.16
C PHE A 74 0.59 5.49 -10.46
N ASP A 75 1.31 5.41 -11.58
CA ASP A 75 0.72 5.01 -12.89
C ASP A 75 0.23 3.55 -12.91
N ASN A 76 0.75 2.70 -12.01
CA ASN A 76 0.37 1.29 -11.88
C ASN A 76 0.00 0.95 -10.43
N ILE A 77 -1.04 1.58 -9.91
CA ILE A 77 -1.48 1.39 -8.52
C ILE A 77 -1.76 -0.07 -8.18
N ARG A 78 -2.36 -0.83 -9.10
CA ARG A 78 -2.63 -2.26 -8.89
C ARG A 78 -1.34 -3.05 -8.69
N GLY A 79 -0.31 -2.76 -9.49
CA GLY A 79 1.00 -3.36 -9.35
C GLY A 79 1.60 -3.07 -7.97
N VAL A 80 1.52 -1.82 -7.51
CA VAL A 80 2.01 -1.43 -6.18
C VAL A 80 1.26 -2.16 -5.06
N LEU A 81 -0.07 -2.17 -5.09
CA LEU A 81 -0.90 -2.86 -4.09
C LEU A 81 -0.66 -4.38 -4.06
N THR A 82 -0.43 -4.97 -5.24
CA THR A 82 -0.05 -6.37 -5.38
C THR A 82 1.31 -6.63 -4.74
N LEU A 83 2.28 -5.76 -5.00
CA LEU A 83 3.62 -5.86 -4.41
C LEU A 83 3.60 -5.75 -2.88
N ILE A 84 2.84 -4.79 -2.33
CA ILE A 84 2.68 -4.66 -0.87
C ILE A 84 2.10 -5.95 -0.27
N ARG A 85 1.04 -6.49 -0.88
CA ARG A 85 0.41 -7.74 -0.43
C ARG A 85 1.40 -8.90 -0.43
N ASP A 86 2.20 -9.02 -1.50
CA ASP A 86 3.11 -10.14 -1.70
C ASP A 86 4.39 -10.02 -0.87
N ALA A 87 4.75 -8.81 -0.43
CA ALA A 87 5.90 -8.53 0.43
C ALA A 87 5.64 -8.79 1.93
N ILE A 88 4.37 -8.94 2.34
CA ILE A 88 4.01 -9.28 3.72
C ILE A 88 4.00 -10.81 3.87
N ASP A 89 4.72 -11.35 4.85
CA ASP A 89 4.76 -12.79 5.18
C ASP A 89 3.43 -13.34 5.73
#